data_AF-A0A2K6LMI9-F1
#
_entry.id   AF-A0A2K6LMI9-F1
#
_cell.length_a   1.000
_cell.length_b   1.000
_cell.length_c   1.000
_cell.angle_alpha   90.00
_cell.angle_beta   90.00
_cell.angle_gamma   90.00
#
_symmetry.space_group_name_H-M   'P 1'
#
loop_
_entity.id
_entity.type
_entity.pdbx_description
1 polymer ?
#
loop_
_entity_poly.entity_id
_entity_poly.type
_entity_poly.pdbx_seq_one_letter_code
_entity_poly.pdbx_strand_id
1 'polypeptide(L)'
;MADDAGAAGGPGGPGGPGMGNRGGFRGGFGSGIRGRGRGRGRGRGRGRGARGGKAEDKEWMPVTKLGRLVKDMKIKSLEEIYLFSLPIKESEIIDFFLGASLKDEVLKIMPVQKQTRAGQRTRFKVTGRCGSVLVRLIPAPRGTGIVSAPVPKKLLMMAGIDDCYTSARGCTATLGNFAKATFDAISKTYSYLTPDLWKETVFTKSTYQEFTDHLVKTHTRVSVQRTQAPAVATT
;
A
#
# COMPACT_ATOMS: atom_id res chain seq x y z
N MET A 1 -11.67 -13.74 86.16
CA MET A 1 -11.76 -12.70 87.21
C MET A 1 -11.60 -11.35 86.53
N ALA A 2 -12.34 -10.35 87.02
CA ALA A 2 -12.15 -8.92 86.72
C ALA A 2 -10.91 -8.39 87.52
N ASP A 3 -10.52 -7.12 87.56
CA ASP A 3 -11.18 -5.79 87.49
C ASP A 3 -10.19 -4.75 86.88
N ASP A 4 -10.60 -3.74 86.08
CA ASP A 4 -11.20 -2.41 86.40
C ASP A 4 -10.19 -1.42 87.06
N ALA A 5 -10.16 -0.09 86.84
CA ALA A 5 -10.95 0.86 86.02
C ALA A 5 -10.02 1.59 84.98
N GLY A 6 -10.32 2.67 84.24
CA GLY A 6 -11.44 3.64 84.08
C GLY A 6 -10.88 4.94 83.43
N ALA A 7 -11.55 6.09 83.24
CA ALA A 7 -12.93 6.46 82.87
C ALA A 7 -13.07 8.02 82.81
N ALA A 8 -13.22 8.63 81.62
CA ALA A 8 -13.77 9.98 81.33
C ALA A 8 -13.65 10.26 79.80
N GLY A 9 -14.54 10.94 79.07
CA GLY A 9 -15.84 11.58 79.34
C GLY A 9 -16.16 12.58 78.20
N GLY A 10 -17.26 12.38 77.43
CA GLY A 10 -17.63 13.20 76.25
C GLY A 10 -18.23 14.59 76.57
N PRO A 11 -18.75 15.40 75.61
CA PRO A 11 -19.72 15.03 74.53
C PRO A 11 -19.45 15.70 73.14
N GLY A 12 -20.25 15.63 72.06
CA GLY A 12 -21.42 14.77 71.71
C GLY A 12 -22.36 15.33 70.61
N GLY A 13 -22.36 14.74 69.40
CA GLY A 13 -23.46 14.68 68.39
C GLY A 13 -23.91 15.98 67.67
N PRO A 14 -24.92 15.93 66.74
CA PRO A 14 -25.58 14.80 66.03
C PRO A 14 -25.38 14.86 64.48
N GLY A 15 -25.90 14.01 63.58
CA GLY A 15 -26.73 12.79 63.63
C GLY A 15 -27.02 12.25 62.19
N GLY A 16 -27.46 10.99 62.04
CA GLY A 16 -27.97 10.42 60.76
C GLY A 16 -29.51 10.56 60.62
N PRO A 17 -30.22 9.85 59.70
CA PRO A 17 -29.78 8.70 58.87
C PRO A 17 -30.29 8.67 57.38
N GLY A 18 -29.82 7.67 56.60
CA GLY A 18 -30.74 6.85 55.78
C GLY A 18 -30.75 6.93 54.23
N MET A 19 -30.45 5.78 53.61
CA MET A 19 -31.05 5.20 52.38
C MET A 19 -30.69 5.78 50.97
N GLY A 20 -30.04 4.95 50.13
CA GLY A 20 -29.87 5.18 48.68
C GLY A 20 -29.01 4.11 48.00
N ASN A 21 -29.54 3.41 47.00
CA ASN A 21 -28.98 2.16 46.45
C ASN A 21 -28.36 2.33 45.03
N ARG A 22 -27.49 1.38 44.62
CA ARG A 22 -26.97 1.09 43.25
C ARG A 22 -25.78 1.91 42.70
N GLY A 23 -24.61 1.26 42.73
CA GLY A 23 -23.84 0.79 41.56
C GLY A 23 -23.60 1.66 40.31
N GLY A 24 -22.31 1.79 39.94
CA GLY A 24 -21.82 1.48 38.59
C GLY A 24 -21.79 2.57 37.49
N PHE A 25 -20.56 2.95 37.11
CA PHE A 25 -20.11 3.39 35.77
C PHE A 25 -20.54 4.74 35.14
N ARG A 26 -19.52 5.40 34.57
CA ARG A 26 -19.50 6.35 33.41
C ARG A 26 -20.20 7.72 33.53
N GLY A 27 -19.39 8.77 33.36
CA GLY A 27 -19.82 10.01 32.69
C GLY A 27 -18.96 11.24 33.00
N GLY A 28 -18.69 12.07 31.98
CA GLY A 28 -18.42 13.51 32.20
C GLY A 28 -17.01 14.07 32.00
N PHE A 29 -16.47 14.05 30.77
CA PHE A 29 -15.61 15.18 30.35
C PHE A 29 -16.54 16.36 30.03
N GLY A 30 -16.54 17.40 30.88
CA GLY A 30 -17.63 18.37 30.92
C GLY A 30 -17.28 19.74 31.51
N SER A 31 -16.18 20.34 31.07
CA SER A 31 -16.02 21.80 31.08
C SER A 31 -15.84 22.24 29.64
N GLY A 32 -16.58 23.20 29.08
CA GLY A 32 -17.60 24.05 29.69
C GLY A 32 -17.60 25.40 28.97
N ILE A 33 -18.51 25.60 28.01
CA ILE A 33 -18.87 26.93 27.50
C ILE A 33 -20.32 26.92 27.00
N ARG A 34 -20.97 28.07 27.21
CA ARG A 34 -22.41 28.31 27.21
C ARG A 34 -22.81 28.98 25.89
N GLY A 35 -23.78 28.43 25.15
CA GLY A 35 -24.19 29.04 23.86
C GLY A 35 -25.27 28.28 23.07
N ARG A 36 -26.52 28.33 23.52
CA ARG A 36 -27.67 27.66 22.87
C ARG A 36 -28.37 28.61 21.90
N GLY A 37 -28.11 28.50 20.59
CA GLY A 37 -28.72 29.35 19.54
C GLY A 37 -29.17 28.56 18.31
N ARG A 38 -30.47 28.57 18.00
CA ARG A 38 -31.11 27.73 16.96
C ARG A 38 -30.61 28.05 15.53
N GLY A 39 -30.15 27.02 14.82
CA GLY A 39 -29.93 27.04 13.37
C GLY A 39 -30.51 25.80 12.68
N ARG A 40 -31.83 25.76 12.42
CA ARG A 40 -32.48 24.67 11.66
C ARG A 40 -32.23 24.84 10.14
N GLY A 41 -31.01 24.59 9.71
CA GLY A 41 -30.65 24.51 8.29
C GLY A 41 -30.51 23.07 7.83
N ARG A 42 -31.61 22.37 7.49
CA ARG A 42 -31.55 21.06 6.79
C ARG A 42 -31.17 21.27 5.33
N GLY A 43 -29.93 21.72 5.10
CA GLY A 43 -29.29 21.63 3.80
C GLY A 43 -29.18 20.15 3.42
N ARG A 44 -30.06 19.68 2.53
CA ARG A 44 -29.89 18.41 1.84
C ARG A 44 -28.63 18.54 0.98
N GLY A 45 -27.48 18.25 1.58
CA GLY A 45 -26.24 18.04 0.85
C GLY A 45 -26.50 16.94 -0.16
N ARG A 46 -26.69 17.32 -1.43
CA ARG A 46 -26.77 16.39 -2.55
C ARG A 46 -25.55 15.51 -2.45
N GLY A 47 -25.75 14.24 -2.08
CA GLY A 47 -24.70 13.25 -2.17
C GLY A 47 -24.15 13.33 -3.58
N ARG A 48 -22.87 13.69 -3.73
CA ARG A 48 -22.19 13.55 -5.01
C ARG A 48 -22.33 12.09 -5.37
N GLY A 49 -23.18 11.82 -6.37
CA GLY A 49 -23.51 10.45 -6.75
C GLY A 49 -22.22 9.69 -6.94
N ALA A 50 -22.13 8.51 -6.32
CA ALA A 50 -21.07 7.57 -6.64
C ALA A 50 -21.23 7.26 -8.13
N ARG A 51 -20.45 7.95 -8.98
CA ARG A 51 -20.41 7.74 -10.42
C ARG A 51 -19.61 6.49 -10.72
N GLY A 52 -19.94 5.40 -10.01
CA GLY A 52 -19.65 4.03 -10.38
C GLY A 52 -20.56 3.61 -11.53
N GLY A 53 -20.57 4.41 -12.61
CA GLY A 53 -20.78 3.80 -13.90
C GLY A 53 -19.63 2.82 -14.08
N LYS A 54 -19.94 1.55 -14.36
CA LYS A 54 -18.93 0.67 -14.94
C LYS A 54 -18.37 1.43 -16.14
N ALA A 55 -17.06 1.68 -16.14
CA ALA A 55 -16.44 2.14 -17.36
C ALA A 55 -16.70 1.04 -18.39
N GLU A 56 -17.39 1.38 -19.47
CA GLU A 56 -17.39 0.58 -20.69
C GLU A 56 -15.93 0.25 -21.00
N ASP A 57 -15.63 -0.99 -21.41
CA ASP A 57 -14.26 -1.50 -21.58
C ASP A 57 -13.52 -0.66 -22.62
N LYS A 58 -12.87 0.40 -22.12
CA LYS A 58 -12.41 1.50 -22.94
C LYS A 58 -11.08 1.08 -23.53
N GLU A 59 -11.11 0.76 -24.82
CA GLU A 59 -9.93 0.29 -25.55
C GLU A 59 -8.72 1.17 -25.22
N TRP A 60 -7.70 0.58 -24.59
CA TRP A 60 -6.55 1.32 -24.09
C TRP A 60 -5.83 1.98 -25.27
N MET A 61 -5.80 3.32 -25.28
CA MET A 61 -5.14 4.12 -26.29
C MET A 61 -3.86 4.74 -25.67
N PRO A 62 -2.68 4.12 -25.90
CA PRO A 62 -1.47 4.49 -25.18
C PRO A 62 -0.96 5.89 -25.55
N VAL A 63 -0.68 6.69 -24.53
CA VAL A 63 -0.24 8.09 -24.70
C VAL A 63 1.28 8.22 -24.75
N THR A 64 2.02 7.36 -24.07
CA THR A 64 3.49 7.32 -24.06
C THR A 64 4.07 6.57 -25.27
N LYS A 65 5.39 6.73 -25.47
CA LYS A 65 6.16 5.90 -26.41
C LYS A 65 6.16 4.44 -25.97
N LEU A 66 6.35 4.19 -24.67
CA LEU A 66 6.43 2.85 -24.09
C LEU A 66 5.09 2.11 -24.18
N GLY A 67 3.97 2.76 -23.84
CA GLY A 67 2.63 2.16 -23.97
C GLY A 67 2.31 1.71 -25.40
N ARG A 68 2.71 2.50 -26.42
CA ARG A 68 2.59 2.10 -27.84
C ARG A 68 3.43 0.86 -28.13
N LEU A 69 4.71 0.85 -27.76
CA LEU A 69 5.59 -0.32 -27.99
C LEU A 69 5.10 -1.60 -27.29
N VAL A 70 4.39 -1.48 -26.16
CA VAL A 70 3.74 -2.62 -25.49
C VAL A 70 2.47 -3.05 -26.23
N LYS A 71 1.54 -2.13 -26.54
CA LYS A 71 0.31 -2.45 -27.28
C LYS A 71 0.60 -3.02 -28.68
N ASP A 72 1.63 -2.51 -29.36
CA ASP A 72 2.07 -2.94 -30.69
C ASP A 72 2.97 -4.21 -30.65
N MET A 73 3.04 -4.89 -29.49
CA MET A 73 3.81 -6.13 -29.23
C MET A 73 5.29 -6.07 -29.65
N LYS A 74 5.93 -4.90 -29.52
CA LYS A 74 7.37 -4.70 -29.77
C LYS A 74 8.22 -5.07 -28.56
N ILE A 75 7.75 -4.72 -27.37
CA ILE A 75 8.33 -5.14 -26.09
C ILE A 75 7.62 -6.43 -25.67
N LYS A 76 8.38 -7.50 -25.46
CA LYS A 76 7.81 -8.84 -25.19
C LYS A 76 7.73 -9.16 -23.70
N SER A 77 8.54 -8.50 -22.89
CA SER A 77 8.66 -8.77 -21.46
C SER A 77 8.73 -7.48 -20.64
N LEU A 78 8.28 -7.58 -19.38
CA LEU A 78 8.50 -6.54 -18.37
C LEU A 78 9.99 -6.45 -17.96
N GLU A 79 10.75 -7.51 -18.18
CA GLU A 79 12.20 -7.58 -17.91
C GLU A 79 13.00 -6.63 -18.83
N GLU A 80 12.64 -6.52 -20.11
CA GLU A 80 13.20 -5.52 -21.04
C GLU A 80 13.01 -4.07 -20.53
N ILE A 81 11.85 -3.77 -19.92
CA ILE A 81 11.53 -2.46 -19.37
C ILE A 81 12.41 -2.16 -18.14
N TYR A 82 12.61 -3.16 -17.29
CA TYR A 82 13.46 -3.04 -16.10
C TYR A 82 14.95 -2.97 -16.43
N LEU A 83 15.44 -3.71 -17.43
CA LEU A 83 16.83 -3.68 -17.89
C LEU A 83 17.28 -2.25 -18.25
N PHE A 84 16.44 -1.52 -18.99
CA PHE A 84 16.70 -0.13 -19.38
C PHE A 84 16.18 0.91 -18.37
N SER A 85 15.72 0.48 -17.19
CA SER A 85 15.19 1.35 -16.12
C SER A 85 14.13 2.35 -16.59
N LEU A 86 13.24 1.94 -17.51
CA LEU A 86 12.28 2.85 -18.13
C LEU A 86 11.08 3.13 -17.19
N PRO A 87 10.66 4.40 -17.02
CA PRO A 87 9.57 4.73 -16.11
C PRO A 87 8.20 4.37 -16.70
N ILE A 88 7.52 3.40 -16.06
CA ILE A 88 6.12 3.05 -16.35
C ILE A 88 5.21 4.16 -15.81
N LYS A 89 4.31 4.68 -16.67
CA LYS A 89 3.39 5.79 -16.34
C LYS A 89 1.91 5.49 -16.62
N GLU A 90 1.62 4.39 -17.31
CA GLU A 90 0.27 3.88 -17.62
C GLU A 90 0.15 2.53 -16.89
N SER A 91 -0.93 2.31 -16.13
CA SER A 91 -1.12 1.05 -15.38
C SER A 91 -1.43 -0.10 -16.31
N GLU A 92 -2.07 0.20 -17.44
CA GLU A 92 -2.48 -0.73 -18.48
C GLU A 92 -1.31 -1.52 -19.09
N ILE A 93 -0.08 -0.99 -19.00
CA ILE A 93 1.16 -1.69 -19.35
C ILE A 93 1.39 -2.90 -18.43
N ILE A 94 1.14 -2.74 -17.13
CA ILE A 94 1.28 -3.81 -16.13
C ILE A 94 0.14 -4.81 -16.29
N ASP A 95 -1.07 -4.32 -16.55
CA ASP A 95 -2.25 -5.17 -16.79
C ASP A 95 -2.08 -6.04 -18.05
N PHE A 96 -1.44 -5.50 -19.11
CA PHE A 96 -1.13 -6.27 -20.33
C PHE A 96 -0.17 -7.44 -20.07
N PHE A 97 0.89 -7.25 -19.28
CA PHE A 97 1.87 -8.31 -19.01
C PHE A 97 1.46 -9.27 -17.88
N LEU A 98 0.80 -8.76 -16.83
CA LEU A 98 0.58 -9.49 -15.58
C LEU A 98 -0.89 -9.59 -15.14
N GLY A 99 -1.83 -8.95 -15.83
CA GLY A 99 -3.20 -8.72 -15.34
C GLY A 99 -3.98 -9.97 -14.89
N ALA A 100 -3.81 -11.10 -15.59
CA ALA A 100 -4.44 -12.37 -15.19
C ALA A 100 -3.74 -13.09 -14.00
N SER A 101 -2.52 -12.67 -13.66
CA SER A 101 -1.66 -13.30 -12.64
C SER A 101 -1.53 -12.49 -11.34
N LEU A 102 -1.82 -11.20 -11.38
CA LEU A 102 -1.76 -10.32 -10.22
C LEU A 102 -2.86 -10.65 -9.21
N LYS A 103 -2.50 -10.51 -7.93
CA LYS A 103 -3.40 -10.68 -6.79
C LYS A 103 -3.35 -9.43 -5.94
N ASP A 104 -4.43 -8.67 -5.95
CA ASP A 104 -4.54 -7.48 -5.12
C ASP A 104 -4.93 -7.85 -3.69
N GLU A 105 -4.12 -7.40 -2.72
CA GLU A 105 -4.44 -7.53 -1.30
C GLU A 105 -4.40 -6.16 -0.60
N VAL A 106 -5.57 -5.68 -0.16
CA VAL A 106 -5.68 -4.44 0.61
C VAL A 106 -5.09 -4.66 2.02
N LEU A 107 -3.94 -4.04 2.30
CA LEU A 107 -3.20 -4.22 3.55
C LEU A 107 -3.99 -3.88 4.83
N LYS A 108 -5.08 -3.12 4.73
CA LYS A 108 -5.97 -2.78 5.85
C LYS A 108 -7.44 -3.18 5.59
N ILE A 109 -7.76 -4.42 5.93
CA ILE A 109 -8.81 -4.84 6.89
C ILE A 109 -8.42 -6.27 7.38
N MET A 110 -8.84 -6.66 8.59
CA MET A 110 -8.42 -7.88 9.30
C MET A 110 -9.27 -9.11 8.91
N PRO A 111 -8.96 -10.33 9.41
CA PRO A 111 -7.75 -11.13 9.22
C PRO A 111 -8.04 -12.42 8.43
N VAL A 112 -7.09 -12.95 7.67
CA VAL A 112 -7.25 -14.23 6.92
C VAL A 112 -5.98 -15.09 7.03
N GLN A 113 -6.14 -16.40 7.02
CA GLN A 113 -5.08 -17.42 6.99
C GLN A 113 -5.32 -18.38 5.81
N LYS A 114 -4.30 -18.69 4.97
CA LYS A 114 -4.18 -19.98 4.25
C LYS A 114 -2.77 -20.25 3.69
N GLN A 115 -2.55 -21.54 3.41
CA GLN A 115 -1.37 -22.27 2.90
C GLN A 115 -0.63 -21.68 1.69
N THR A 116 0.65 -22.01 1.56
CA THR A 116 1.55 -21.71 0.43
C THR A 116 1.79 -22.90 -0.52
N ARG A 117 2.29 -22.59 -1.73
CA ARG A 117 3.12 -23.49 -2.58
C ARG A 117 4.33 -22.68 -3.07
N ALA A 118 5.39 -23.40 -3.43
CA ALA A 118 6.78 -22.91 -3.51
C ALA A 118 7.03 -21.68 -4.40
N GLY A 119 8.00 -20.87 -3.95
CA GLY A 119 8.55 -19.69 -4.61
C GLY A 119 10.09 -19.66 -4.57
N GLN A 120 10.66 -18.48 -4.37
CA GLN A 120 12.09 -18.18 -4.48
C GLN A 120 12.72 -17.84 -3.12
N ARG A 121 14.04 -18.04 -3.02
CA ARG A 121 14.82 -17.78 -1.79
C ARG A 121 15.65 -16.51 -1.93
N THR A 122 15.46 -15.54 -1.03
CA THR A 122 16.42 -14.43 -0.87
C THR A 122 17.76 -14.98 -0.38
N ARG A 123 18.84 -14.74 -1.14
CA ARG A 123 20.19 -15.25 -0.80
C ARG A 123 20.99 -14.30 0.09
N PHE A 124 20.54 -13.05 0.24
CA PHE A 124 21.30 -11.98 0.87
C PHE A 124 20.54 -11.30 2.01
N LYS A 125 21.28 -10.83 3.02
CA LYS A 125 20.73 -10.00 4.10
C LYS A 125 20.59 -8.57 3.59
N VAL A 126 19.36 -8.09 3.46
CA VAL A 126 19.04 -6.74 2.97
C VAL A 126 18.32 -5.92 4.03
N THR A 127 18.49 -4.60 3.99
CA THR A 127 17.86 -3.66 4.92
C THR A 127 17.18 -2.52 4.19
N GLY A 128 15.87 -2.37 4.42
CA GLY A 128 15.09 -1.21 3.99
C GLY A 128 14.73 -0.29 5.14
N ARG A 129 14.48 0.99 4.84
CA ARG A 129 14.20 2.04 5.83
C ARG A 129 13.12 3.00 5.33
N CYS A 130 12.17 3.33 6.20
CA CYS A 130 11.21 4.41 5.97
C CYS A 130 10.98 5.18 7.29
N GLY A 131 11.41 6.45 7.32
CA GLY A 131 11.40 7.25 8.54
C GLY A 131 12.24 6.63 9.67
N SER A 132 11.61 6.39 10.81
CA SER A 132 12.20 5.71 11.97
C SER A 132 12.17 4.18 11.87
N VAL A 133 11.43 3.60 10.91
CA VAL A 133 11.30 2.15 10.77
C VAL A 133 12.40 1.59 9.89
N LEU A 134 13.11 0.58 10.39
CA LEU A 134 14.08 -0.23 9.65
C LEU A 134 13.60 -1.68 9.62
N VAL A 135 13.58 -2.29 8.44
CA VAL A 135 13.25 -3.71 8.24
C VAL A 135 14.46 -4.40 7.64
N ARG A 136 14.93 -5.46 8.30
CA ARG A 136 16.01 -6.33 7.86
C ARG A 136 15.42 -7.68 7.46
N LEU A 137 15.63 -8.07 6.21
CA LEU A 137 15.37 -9.43 5.72
C LEU A 137 16.65 -10.25 5.85
N ILE A 138 16.54 -11.49 6.32
CA ILE A 138 17.66 -12.40 6.52
C ILE A 138 17.27 -13.75 5.89
N PRO A 139 18.11 -14.33 5.01
CA PRO A 139 17.88 -15.65 4.45
C PRO A 139 17.66 -16.69 5.55
N ALA A 140 16.67 -17.57 5.36
CA ALA A 140 16.43 -18.70 6.24
C ALA A 140 16.74 -20.04 5.54
N PRO A 141 16.97 -21.13 6.31
CA PRO A 141 17.02 -22.50 5.77
C PRO A 141 15.73 -22.88 5.05
N ARG A 142 15.80 -23.86 4.12
CA ARG A 142 14.64 -24.33 3.38
C ARG A 142 13.57 -24.93 4.30
N GLY A 143 12.31 -24.52 4.12
CA GLY A 143 11.18 -25.01 4.92
C GLY A 143 11.00 -24.32 6.28
N THR A 144 11.71 -23.21 6.52
CA THR A 144 11.49 -22.35 7.71
C THR A 144 10.20 -21.54 7.57
N GLY A 145 9.84 -21.18 6.33
CA GLY A 145 8.75 -20.26 6.05
C GLY A 145 9.08 -18.81 6.41
N ILE A 146 8.06 -17.95 6.32
CA ILE A 146 8.19 -16.51 6.59
C ILE A 146 7.93 -16.22 8.07
N VAL A 147 9.00 -15.87 8.79
CA VAL A 147 8.97 -15.44 10.20
C VAL A 147 8.94 -13.90 10.24
N SER A 148 7.72 -13.35 10.23
CA SER A 148 7.50 -11.90 10.25
C SER A 148 6.16 -11.49 10.85
N ALA A 149 6.08 -10.21 11.21
CA ALA A 149 4.82 -9.51 11.45
C ALA A 149 3.90 -9.59 10.22
N PRO A 150 2.56 -9.48 10.38
CA PRO A 150 1.60 -9.75 9.31
C PRO A 150 1.72 -8.83 8.10
N VAL A 151 2.13 -7.56 8.28
CA VAL A 151 2.27 -6.60 7.17
C VAL A 151 3.45 -6.96 6.24
N PRO A 152 4.70 -7.14 6.74
CA PRO A 152 5.77 -7.71 5.92
C PRO A 152 5.44 -9.11 5.38
N LYS A 153 4.69 -9.93 6.11
CA LYS A 153 4.38 -11.31 5.70
C LYS A 153 3.67 -11.34 4.35
N LYS A 154 2.63 -10.50 4.20
CA LYS A 154 1.89 -10.33 2.95
C LYS A 154 2.77 -9.85 1.80
N LEU A 155 3.62 -8.85 2.06
CA LEU A 155 4.56 -8.30 1.06
C LEU A 155 5.58 -9.35 0.59
N LEU A 156 6.11 -10.16 1.51
CA LEU A 156 7.04 -11.25 1.19
C LEU A 156 6.34 -12.40 0.43
N MET A 157 5.09 -12.73 0.78
CA MET A 157 4.28 -13.70 0.03
C MET A 157 3.97 -13.23 -1.40
N MET A 158 3.60 -11.95 -1.58
CA MET A 158 3.36 -11.36 -2.91
C MET A 158 4.64 -11.29 -3.74
N ALA A 159 5.80 -11.07 -3.11
CA ALA A 159 7.12 -11.16 -3.75
C ALA A 159 7.58 -12.61 -4.02
N GLY A 160 6.79 -13.63 -3.65
CA GLY A 160 7.12 -15.03 -3.85
C GLY A 160 8.28 -15.54 -3.00
N ILE A 161 8.53 -14.95 -1.83
CA ILE A 161 9.63 -15.33 -0.93
C ILE A 161 9.14 -16.36 0.10
N ASP A 162 9.68 -17.58 0.06
CA ASP A 162 9.28 -18.67 0.97
C ASP A 162 9.91 -18.55 2.37
N ASP A 163 11.24 -18.48 2.41
CA ASP A 163 12.05 -18.70 3.62
C ASP A 163 12.80 -17.42 4.00
N CYS A 164 12.32 -16.71 5.02
CA CYS A 164 12.93 -15.45 5.46
C CYS A 164 12.67 -15.18 6.94
N TYR A 165 13.74 -14.90 7.69
CA TYR A 165 13.65 -14.26 9.00
C TYR A 165 13.60 -12.74 8.81
N THR A 166 12.71 -12.08 9.54
CA THR A 166 12.64 -10.61 9.55
C THR A 166 12.98 -10.04 10.91
N SER A 167 13.70 -8.92 10.93
CA SER A 167 13.94 -8.13 12.12
C SER A 167 13.57 -6.68 11.85
N ALA A 168 12.70 -6.11 12.67
CA ALA A 168 12.25 -4.73 12.54
C ALA A 168 12.67 -3.92 13.76
N ARG A 169 13.07 -2.66 13.54
CA ARG A 169 13.37 -1.67 14.59
C ARG A 169 12.65 -0.36 14.29
N GLY A 170 12.31 0.41 15.33
CA GLY A 170 11.54 1.65 15.21
C GLY A 170 10.02 1.45 15.36
N CYS A 171 9.24 2.48 15.02
CA CYS A 171 7.79 2.52 15.26
C CYS A 171 6.99 1.72 14.21
N THR A 172 7.05 0.39 14.30
CA THR A 172 6.38 -0.56 13.40
C THR A 172 4.84 -0.51 13.45
N ALA A 173 4.26 0.14 14.47
CA ALA A 173 2.83 0.44 14.53
C ALA A 173 2.36 1.33 13.36
N THR A 174 3.26 2.12 12.76
CA THR A 174 2.95 2.93 11.58
C THR A 174 2.96 2.07 10.30
N LEU A 175 1.82 1.41 10.01
CA LEU A 175 1.66 0.46 8.90
C LEU A 175 2.25 0.96 7.57
N GLY A 176 1.97 2.22 7.19
CA GLY A 176 2.47 2.79 5.92
C GLY A 176 4.00 2.84 5.84
N ASN A 177 4.68 3.26 6.91
CA ASN A 177 6.14 3.28 6.96
C ASN A 177 6.70 1.85 7.02
N PHE A 178 6.04 0.95 7.77
CA PHE A 178 6.49 -0.43 7.91
C PHE A 178 6.38 -1.23 6.60
N ALA A 179 5.30 -1.02 5.85
CA ALA A 179 5.12 -1.56 4.51
C ALA A 179 6.16 -0.99 3.53
N LYS A 180 6.33 0.35 3.49
CA LYS A 180 7.35 1.01 2.64
C LYS A 180 8.78 0.58 2.96
N ALA A 181 9.14 0.44 4.24
CA ALA A 181 10.46 -0.05 4.66
C ALA A 181 10.69 -1.51 4.25
N THR A 182 9.63 -2.33 4.21
CA THR A 182 9.72 -3.71 3.69
C THR A 182 9.89 -3.72 2.17
N PHE A 183 9.12 -2.91 1.45
CA PHE A 183 9.23 -2.78 0.00
C PHE A 183 10.62 -2.26 -0.43
N ASP A 184 11.16 -1.26 0.28
CA ASP A 184 12.53 -0.76 0.09
C ASP A 184 13.61 -1.82 0.38
N ALA A 185 13.34 -2.79 1.27
CA ALA A 185 14.25 -3.93 1.46
C ALA A 185 14.21 -4.89 0.26
N ILE A 186 13.04 -5.08 -0.35
CA ILE A 186 12.84 -5.95 -1.51
C ILE A 186 13.44 -5.31 -2.77
N SER A 187 13.21 -4.03 -3.06
CA SER A 187 13.78 -3.35 -4.23
C SER A 187 15.33 -3.40 -4.23
N LYS A 188 15.94 -3.26 -3.06
CA LYS A 188 17.41 -3.36 -2.87
C LYS A 188 18.00 -4.74 -3.10
N THR A 189 17.20 -5.79 -3.26
CA THR A 189 17.72 -7.14 -3.57
C THR A 189 18.47 -7.18 -4.91
N TYR A 190 17.97 -6.48 -5.94
CA TYR A 190 18.63 -6.33 -7.23
C TYR A 190 19.73 -5.26 -7.23
N SER A 191 19.76 -4.37 -6.23
CA SER A 191 20.82 -3.35 -6.08
C SER A 191 22.10 -3.92 -5.45
N TYR A 192 22.07 -5.14 -4.91
CA TYR A 192 23.24 -5.76 -4.28
C TYR A 192 24.06 -6.52 -5.32
N LEU A 193 25.27 -6.06 -5.61
CA LEU A 193 26.15 -6.72 -6.58
C LEU A 193 26.81 -7.95 -5.94
N THR A 194 26.71 -9.09 -6.62
CA THR A 194 27.14 -10.40 -6.13
C THR A 194 28.17 -11.02 -7.08
N PRO A 195 29.06 -11.93 -6.63
CA PRO A 195 30.15 -12.44 -7.46
C PRO A 195 29.73 -13.15 -8.76
N ASP A 196 28.54 -13.73 -8.79
CA ASP A 196 27.92 -14.31 -9.99
C ASP A 196 27.50 -13.26 -11.03
N LEU A 197 27.29 -12.01 -10.60
CA LEU A 197 26.96 -10.83 -11.42
C LEU A 197 28.18 -9.95 -11.76
N TRP A 198 29.41 -10.36 -11.41
CA TRP A 198 30.64 -9.63 -11.76
C TRP A 198 31.10 -9.82 -13.22
N LYS A 199 30.40 -10.66 -13.99
CA LYS A 199 30.65 -10.83 -15.42
C LYS A 199 30.33 -9.53 -16.16
N GLU A 200 31.14 -9.19 -17.17
CA GLU A 200 30.93 -7.99 -17.98
C GLU A 200 29.54 -7.98 -18.63
N THR A 201 28.86 -6.83 -18.54
CA THR A 201 27.49 -6.69 -19.06
C THR A 201 27.51 -6.46 -20.58
N VAL A 202 26.87 -7.35 -21.32
CA VAL A 202 26.66 -7.16 -22.77
C VAL A 202 25.61 -6.07 -22.97
N PHE A 203 26.05 -4.90 -23.47
CA PHE A 203 25.16 -3.78 -23.75
C PHE A 203 24.32 -4.03 -25.01
N THR A 204 23.04 -4.34 -24.81
CA THR A 204 22.04 -4.39 -25.88
C THR A 204 21.52 -2.99 -26.23
N LYS A 205 20.99 -2.81 -27.45
CA LYS A 205 20.36 -1.54 -27.86
C LYS A 205 19.10 -1.29 -27.03
N SER A 206 18.87 -0.04 -26.63
CA SER A 206 17.64 0.30 -25.91
C SER A 206 16.40 0.10 -26.79
N THR A 207 15.28 -0.29 -26.18
CA THR A 207 14.00 -0.49 -26.89
C THR A 207 13.55 0.76 -27.66
N TYR A 208 13.81 1.95 -27.13
CA TYR A 208 13.56 3.20 -27.86
C TYR A 208 14.45 3.38 -29.07
N GLN A 209 15.73 2.99 -29.00
CA GLN A 209 16.65 3.08 -30.13
C GLN A 209 16.27 2.09 -31.23
N GLU A 210 16.00 0.83 -30.88
CA GLU A 210 15.61 -0.22 -31.82
C GLU A 210 14.30 0.11 -32.54
N PHE A 211 13.29 0.61 -31.81
CA PHE A 211 11.98 0.92 -32.37
C PHE A 211 11.78 2.41 -32.74
N THR A 212 12.86 3.15 -32.99
CA THR A 212 12.78 4.58 -33.39
C THR A 212 11.91 4.78 -34.64
N ASP A 213 12.17 4.03 -35.71
CA ASP A 213 11.44 4.15 -36.97
C ASP A 213 9.95 3.78 -36.84
N HIS A 214 9.64 2.89 -35.91
CA HIS A 214 8.27 2.50 -35.58
C HIS A 214 7.56 3.64 -34.85
N LEU A 215 8.21 4.23 -33.85
CA LEU A 215 7.69 5.38 -33.11
C LEU A 215 7.49 6.60 -34.01
N VAL A 216 8.36 6.87 -35.00
CA VAL A 216 8.14 7.97 -35.94
C VAL A 216 6.82 7.79 -36.73
N LYS A 217 6.43 6.54 -37.01
CA LYS A 217 5.17 6.20 -37.70
C LYS A 217 3.95 6.25 -36.78
N THR A 218 4.04 5.78 -35.54
CA THR A 218 2.87 5.60 -34.63
C THR A 218 2.73 6.64 -33.52
N HIS A 219 3.80 7.35 -33.15
CA HIS A 219 3.81 8.32 -32.04
C HIS A 219 3.58 9.76 -32.51
N THR A 220 4.18 10.15 -33.64
CA THR A 220 4.32 11.57 -34.03
C THR A 220 3.21 12.15 -34.91
N ARG A 221 2.18 11.38 -35.31
CA ARG A 221 1.04 11.90 -36.10
C ARG A 221 -0.32 11.33 -35.68
N VAL A 222 -0.90 11.93 -34.63
CA VAL A 222 -2.36 11.98 -34.41
C VAL A 222 -2.79 13.46 -34.24
N SER A 223 -2.22 14.32 -35.08
CA SER A 223 -2.66 15.68 -35.30
C SER A 223 -2.75 15.91 -36.81
N VAL A 224 -3.80 16.58 -37.27
CA VAL A 224 -4.13 16.81 -38.69
C VAL A 224 -4.62 15.57 -39.46
N GLN A 225 -5.70 14.95 -38.96
CA GLN A 225 -6.80 14.48 -39.83
C GLN A 225 -8.12 15.02 -39.28
N ARG A 226 -8.24 16.35 -39.25
CA ARG A 226 -9.56 17.00 -39.16
C ARG A 226 -10.18 16.83 -40.54
N THR A 227 -11.18 15.95 -40.65
CA THR A 227 -11.94 15.72 -41.88
C THR A 227 -12.45 17.05 -42.43
N GLN A 228 -11.86 17.50 -43.53
CA GLN A 228 -12.48 18.53 -44.36
C GLN A 228 -13.64 17.85 -45.07
N ALA A 229 -14.87 18.20 -44.71
CA ALA A 229 -16.02 17.89 -45.55
C ALA A 229 -15.79 18.58 -46.91
N PRO A 230 -16.05 17.91 -48.05
CA PRO A 230 -15.94 18.55 -49.34
C PRO A 230 -16.94 19.71 -49.40
N ALA A 231 -16.45 20.90 -49.74
CA ALA A 231 -17.32 22.04 -49.96
C ALA A 231 -18.19 21.75 -51.20
N VAL A 232 -19.50 21.59 -50.97
CA VAL A 232 -20.48 21.50 -52.05
C VAL A 232 -20.48 22.86 -52.76
N ALA A 233 -20.07 22.87 -54.03
CA ALA A 233 -20.15 24.05 -54.86
C ALA A 233 -21.62 24.27 -55.24
N THR A 234 -22.25 25.30 -54.67
CA THR A 234 -23.54 25.80 -55.14
C THR A 234 -23.31 26.68 -56.36
N THR A 235 -23.73 26.19 -57.52
CA THR A 235 -24.02 27.00 -58.72
C THR A 235 -25.41 27.62 -58.62
#